data_AF-A0A976SIG0-F1
#
_entry.id   AF-A0A976SIG0-F1
#
_cell.length_a   1.000
_cell.length_b   1.000
_cell.length_c   1.000
_cell.angle_alpha   90.00
_cell.angle_beta   90.00
_cell.angle_gamma   90.00
#
_symmetry.space_group_name_H-M   'P 1'
#
loop_
_entity.id
_entity.type
_entity.pdbx_description
1 polymer ?
#
loop_
_entity_poly.entity_id
_entity_poly.type
_entity_poly.pdbx_seq_one_letter_code
_entity_poly.pdbx_strand_id
1 'polypeptide(L)'
;MAGRSKRISSLRNLRYSELVDCSNADSDSDTTKLASTDYASSVNKESPKAMSSSTSNNFDDKDILSLELDDKNDNLISKMSKYSCFLKSNYQSNMCIPMVQNIVASVHLGQELDLREIAISTRNAEYNPKKFNALVLRMQNPKCTGLIFRTGRIIITGSKTIEDTKLGAKRMAKMIRKELGADLKFNNFKIENIIATFNCNVPIRLEVFSQEHKELSNYEPEFFAGLVYRCRISESSEAVLLIFVSGNVIITGCKSAHEIQYVFKTMYPILQQYQK
;
A
#
# COMPACT_ATOMS: atom_id res chain seq x y z
N MET A 1 -22.76 -30.37 -42.90
CA MET A 1 -23.40 -30.20 -41.57
C MET A 1 -22.68 -29.09 -40.83
N ALA A 2 -23.46 -28.22 -40.18
CA ALA A 2 -23.05 -26.95 -39.61
C ALA A 2 -22.25 -27.09 -38.30
N GLY A 3 -21.40 -26.09 -37.99
CA GLY A 3 -20.76 -25.97 -36.68
C GLY A 3 -19.66 -24.90 -36.59
N ARG A 4 -20.08 -23.65 -36.36
CA ARG A 4 -19.31 -22.40 -36.09
C ARG A 4 -17.99 -22.56 -35.32
N SER A 5 -16.94 -21.81 -35.70
CA SER A 5 -16.41 -20.68 -34.88
C SER A 5 -15.36 -19.85 -35.64
N LYS A 6 -15.54 -18.52 -35.64
CA LYS A 6 -14.63 -17.52 -36.24
C LYS A 6 -13.62 -17.06 -35.18
N ARG A 7 -12.38 -16.79 -35.65
CA ARG A 7 -11.39 -15.72 -35.29
C ARG A 7 -11.34 -15.27 -33.80
N ILE A 8 -10.16 -14.98 -33.23
CA ILE A 8 -9.50 -13.67 -33.37
C ILE A 8 -8.09 -13.71 -32.72
N SER A 9 -7.12 -13.16 -33.44
CA SER A 9 -5.82 -12.63 -33.02
C SER A 9 -5.93 -11.51 -31.97
N SER A 10 -5.13 -11.52 -30.89
CA SER A 10 -4.49 -10.35 -30.21
C SER A 10 -4.20 -10.63 -28.72
N LEU A 11 -3.00 -11.12 -28.39
CA LEU A 11 -2.49 -11.20 -27.01
C LEU A 11 -1.54 -10.04 -26.68
N ARG A 12 -2.10 -8.82 -26.67
CA ARG A 12 -1.53 -7.67 -25.96
C ARG A 12 -2.70 -7.01 -25.25
N ASN A 13 -2.77 -7.20 -23.93
CA ASN A 13 -3.49 -6.43 -22.90
C ASN A 13 -3.96 -7.39 -21.78
N LEU A 14 -3.08 -7.69 -20.82
CA LEU A 14 -3.55 -8.13 -19.51
C LEU A 14 -4.28 -6.94 -18.86
N ARG A 15 -5.62 -6.99 -18.83
CA ARG A 15 -6.50 -6.05 -18.12
C ARG A 15 -6.40 -6.37 -16.62
N TYR A 16 -6.16 -5.43 -15.71
CA TYR A 16 -7.10 -4.42 -15.17
C TYR A 16 -8.39 -4.98 -14.50
N SER A 17 -8.61 -6.30 -14.44
CA SER A 17 -9.84 -6.90 -13.89
C SER A 17 -9.80 -7.30 -12.41
N GLU A 18 -8.67 -7.19 -11.71
CA GLU A 18 -8.58 -7.54 -10.27
C GLU A 18 -8.81 -6.33 -9.32
N LEU A 19 -9.30 -5.19 -9.83
CA LEU A 19 -9.61 -4.00 -9.02
C LEU A 19 -11.12 -3.74 -8.85
N VAL A 20 -11.99 -4.65 -9.29
CA VAL A 20 -13.44 -4.50 -9.22
C VAL A 20 -14.04 -5.69 -8.47
N ASP A 21 -13.82 -5.74 -7.15
CA ASP A 21 -14.62 -6.55 -6.22
C ASP A 21 -14.69 -5.82 -4.88
N CYS A 22 -15.36 -4.65 -4.88
CA CYS A 22 -15.74 -3.90 -3.68
C CYS A 22 -16.77 -2.80 -4.08
N SER A 23 -17.90 -3.18 -4.69
CA SER A 23 -19.00 -2.23 -4.91
C SER A 23 -20.35 -2.92 -5.15
N ASN A 24 -20.72 -3.89 -4.33
CA ASN A 24 -22.08 -4.42 -4.25
C ASN A 24 -22.37 -4.88 -2.81
N ALA A 25 -22.96 -3.99 -1.99
CA ALA A 25 -23.80 -4.34 -0.84
C ALA A 25 -24.47 -3.07 -0.28
N ASP A 26 -25.75 -2.96 -0.64
CA ASP A 26 -26.90 -2.53 0.15
C ASP A 26 -27.20 -1.06 0.49
N SER A 27 -28.47 -0.76 0.19
CA SER A 27 -29.25 0.47 0.29
C SER A 27 -30.22 0.44 1.48
N ASP A 28 -30.64 1.65 1.88
CA ASP A 28 -31.88 2.05 2.57
C ASP A 28 -32.06 1.84 4.10
N SER A 29 -32.22 2.95 4.84
CA SER A 29 -33.54 3.44 5.32
C SER A 29 -33.45 4.69 6.23
N ASP A 30 -34.44 5.56 6.05
CA ASP A 30 -34.72 6.84 6.73
C ASP A 30 -34.97 6.75 8.25
N THR A 31 -34.65 7.81 9.02
CA THR A 31 -35.63 8.65 9.78
C THR A 31 -35.01 9.70 10.74
N THR A 32 -35.27 10.98 10.45
CA THR A 32 -35.73 12.11 11.32
C THR A 32 -35.13 12.47 12.70
N LYS A 33 -34.81 13.79 12.87
CA LYS A 33 -35.14 14.78 13.94
C LYS A 33 -33.91 15.60 14.38
N LEU A 34 -33.79 16.92 14.14
CA LEU A 34 -34.49 18.15 14.61
C LEU A 34 -33.73 18.87 15.76
N ALA A 35 -33.73 20.22 15.66
CA ALA A 35 -33.29 21.29 16.59
C ALA A 35 -31.80 21.72 16.52
N SER A 36 -31.41 22.94 16.07
CA SER A 36 -31.63 24.32 16.58
C SER A 36 -31.08 24.49 18.01
N THR A 37 -30.19 25.43 18.37
CA THR A 37 -30.20 26.89 18.17
C THR A 37 -28.83 27.52 18.54
N ASP A 38 -28.55 28.66 17.90
CA ASP A 38 -27.81 29.88 18.28
C ASP A 38 -27.15 30.01 19.68
N TYR A 39 -25.94 30.61 19.72
CA TYR A 39 -25.66 31.79 20.55
C TYR A 39 -24.37 32.51 20.08
N ALA A 40 -24.44 33.84 20.00
CA ALA A 40 -23.40 34.76 19.56
C ALA A 40 -22.71 35.49 20.72
N SER A 41 -21.65 36.25 20.36
CA SER A 41 -21.14 37.51 20.98
C SER A 41 -19.85 37.50 21.84
N SER A 42 -18.77 37.97 21.21
CA SER A 42 -17.86 39.09 21.57
C SER A 42 -17.38 39.34 23.01
N VAL A 43 -16.07 39.63 23.20
CA VAL A 43 -15.49 40.98 23.45
C VAL A 43 -13.96 40.93 23.74
N ASN A 44 -13.28 41.98 23.26
CA ASN A 44 -11.86 42.40 23.26
C ASN A 44 -11.03 42.33 24.57
N LYS A 45 -9.68 42.23 24.49
CA LYS A 45 -8.70 43.35 24.62
C LYS A 45 -7.23 42.94 24.88
N GLU A 46 -6.36 43.67 24.17
CA GLU A 46 -5.04 44.23 24.57
C GLU A 46 -3.77 43.36 24.73
N SER A 47 -2.77 43.74 23.93
CA SER A 47 -1.32 43.48 24.04
C SER A 47 -0.59 44.73 24.59
N PRO A 48 0.65 44.64 25.13
CA PRO A 48 1.79 45.21 24.38
C PRO A 48 3.19 44.56 24.58
N LYS A 49 3.99 44.60 23.49
CA LYS A 49 5.45 44.90 23.26
C LYS A 49 6.47 44.64 24.40
N ALA A 50 7.57 43.89 24.25
CA ALA A 50 8.75 43.88 23.34
C ALA A 50 10.02 44.58 23.91
N MET A 51 11.18 43.89 23.98
CA MET A 51 12.52 44.43 23.60
C MET A 51 13.66 43.36 23.66
N SER A 52 14.43 43.25 22.56
CA SER A 52 15.89 42.96 22.36
C SER A 52 16.68 42.06 23.35
N SER A 53 17.58 41.16 22.95
CA SER A 53 18.74 41.35 22.03
C SER A 53 19.46 40.00 21.79
N SER A 54 20.21 39.96 20.69
CA SER A 54 21.08 38.91 20.15
C SER A 54 22.22 38.46 21.08
N THR A 55 22.65 37.18 21.01
CA THR A 55 24.04 36.72 20.75
C THR A 55 24.06 35.19 20.51
N SER A 56 24.93 34.76 19.60
CA SER A 56 25.24 33.40 19.12
C SER A 56 25.48 32.34 20.22
N ASN A 57 25.24 31.06 19.90
CA ASN A 57 26.25 29.98 19.96
C ASN A 57 25.68 28.59 19.57
N ASN A 58 26.46 27.91 18.73
CA ASN A 58 26.61 26.48 18.42
C ASN A 58 25.63 25.45 19.01
N PHE A 59 25.08 24.61 18.11
CA PHE A 59 24.44 23.33 18.45
C PHE A 59 25.51 22.24 18.55
N ASP A 60 25.71 21.71 19.75
CA ASP A 60 26.33 20.41 20.00
C ASP A 60 25.30 19.46 20.62
N ASP A 61 25.35 18.22 20.16
CA ASP A 61 24.62 17.06 20.67
C ASP A 61 24.90 16.81 22.16
N LYS A 62 23.85 16.70 22.98
CA LYS A 62 23.61 15.66 24.02
C LYS A 62 22.51 16.06 24.99
N ASP A 63 21.81 15.01 25.45
CA ASP A 63 20.84 14.93 26.55
C ASP A 63 19.46 15.53 26.20
N ILE A 64 18.35 14.81 26.35
CA ILE A 64 17.80 14.29 27.61
C ILE A 64 16.80 13.17 27.26
N LEU A 65 16.92 11.99 27.87
CA LEU A 65 15.94 11.51 28.86
C LEU A 65 16.45 10.22 29.52
N SER A 66 17.24 10.40 30.56
CA SER A 66 17.33 9.48 31.69
C SER A 66 15.97 9.44 32.40
N LEU A 67 15.38 8.25 32.52
CA LEU A 67 14.41 7.93 33.58
C LEU A 67 14.77 6.57 34.16
N GLU A 68 14.64 6.50 35.48
CA GLU A 68 15.33 5.62 36.42
C GLU A 68 14.95 4.14 36.33
N LEU A 69 15.85 3.30 36.83
CA LEU A 69 15.81 1.84 36.83
C LEU A 69 15.05 1.31 38.06
N ASP A 70 14.09 0.43 37.82
CA ASP A 70 13.56 -0.49 38.84
C ASP A 70 14.33 -1.83 38.78
N ASP A 71 14.87 -2.26 39.94
CA ASP A 71 15.81 -3.38 40.19
C ASP A 71 15.33 -4.81 39.81
N LYS A 72 14.27 -4.97 39.03
CA LYS A 72 13.80 -6.28 38.52
C LYS A 72 14.27 -6.61 37.10
N ASN A 73 14.96 -5.67 36.44
CA ASN A 73 15.21 -5.74 35.01
C ASN A 73 16.56 -6.40 34.62
N ASP A 74 17.48 -6.62 35.55
CA ASP A 74 18.81 -7.18 35.25
C ASP A 74 18.77 -8.61 34.71
N ASN A 75 17.81 -9.42 35.16
CA ASN A 75 17.60 -10.77 34.65
C ASN A 75 16.99 -10.79 33.24
N LEU A 76 16.23 -9.74 32.88
CA LEU A 76 15.64 -9.60 31.56
C LEU A 76 16.66 -9.06 30.56
N ILE A 77 17.46 -8.07 30.97
CA ILE A 77 18.55 -7.49 30.17
C ILE A 77 19.65 -8.53 29.93
N SER A 78 20.00 -9.34 30.94
CA SER A 78 20.94 -10.45 30.79
C SER A 78 20.39 -11.55 29.86
N LYS A 79 19.11 -11.93 29.98
CA LYS A 79 18.46 -12.84 29.02
C LYS A 79 18.38 -12.25 27.61
N MET A 80 17.97 -11.00 27.45
CA MET A 80 17.89 -10.30 26.16
C MET A 80 19.26 -10.14 25.52
N SER A 81 20.32 -9.90 26.31
CA SER A 81 21.70 -9.85 25.82
C SER A 81 22.16 -11.24 25.34
N LYS A 82 21.81 -12.31 26.07
CA LYS A 82 22.06 -13.71 25.67
C LYS A 82 21.30 -14.11 24.41
N TYR A 83 20.03 -13.71 24.27
CA TYR A 83 19.25 -13.88 23.03
C TYR A 83 19.81 -13.04 21.88
N SER A 84 20.28 -11.82 22.14
CA SER A 84 20.92 -10.97 21.13
C SER A 84 22.26 -11.54 20.65
N CYS A 85 23.04 -12.15 21.55
CA CYS A 85 24.28 -12.84 21.22
C CYS A 85 24.04 -14.18 20.51
N PHE A 86 23.00 -14.92 20.89
CA PHE A 86 22.58 -16.15 20.21
C PHE A 86 22.08 -15.88 18.78
N LEU A 87 21.34 -14.78 18.58
CA LEU A 87 20.95 -14.31 17.25
C LEU A 87 22.13 -13.77 16.43
N LYS A 88 23.20 -13.29 17.09
CA LYS A 88 24.41 -12.77 16.41
C LYS A 88 25.46 -13.83 16.07
N SER A 89 25.39 -15.04 16.64
CA SER A 89 26.43 -16.08 16.44
C SER A 89 26.05 -17.20 15.46
N ASN A 90 24.87 -17.16 14.84
CA ASN A 90 24.47 -18.09 13.76
C ASN A 90 23.95 -17.40 12.48
N TYR A 91 24.13 -16.08 12.33
CA TYR A 91 23.70 -15.34 11.14
C TYR A 91 24.89 -14.96 10.26
N GLN A 92 25.42 -15.94 9.53
CA GLN A 92 26.34 -15.69 8.42
C GLN A 92 25.92 -16.50 7.20
N SER A 93 25.17 -15.85 6.30
CA SER A 93 25.37 -15.83 4.84
C SER A 93 24.08 -15.35 4.13
N ASN A 94 24.16 -14.25 3.38
CA ASN A 94 23.18 -13.76 2.39
C ASN A 94 21.70 -13.79 2.80
N MET A 95 21.28 -12.97 3.77
CA MET A 95 19.86 -12.80 4.02
C MET A 95 19.24 -12.01 2.87
N CYS A 96 18.44 -12.68 2.02
CA CYS A 96 17.62 -11.98 1.04
C CYS A 96 16.58 -11.14 1.80
N ILE A 97 16.45 -9.86 1.45
CA ILE A 97 15.47 -8.95 2.09
C ILE A 97 14.36 -8.68 1.08
N PRO A 98 13.08 -8.85 1.43
CA PRO A 98 11.98 -8.49 0.54
C PRO A 98 12.00 -6.98 0.27
N MET A 99 12.06 -6.63 -1.01
CA MET A 99 12.07 -5.25 -1.47
C MET A 99 10.67 -4.83 -1.91
N VAL A 100 10.18 -3.71 -1.39
CA VAL A 100 8.91 -3.12 -1.83
C VAL A 100 9.07 -2.58 -3.25
N GLN A 101 8.22 -3.04 -4.16
CA GLN A 101 8.20 -2.60 -5.56
C GLN A 101 7.10 -1.59 -5.83
N ASN A 102 5.96 -1.72 -5.15
CA ASN A 102 4.82 -0.86 -5.37
C ASN A 102 3.91 -0.81 -4.14
N ILE A 103 3.32 0.34 -3.89
CA ILE A 103 2.30 0.56 -2.87
C ILE A 103 1.06 1.09 -3.58
N VAL A 104 -0.09 0.53 -3.19
CA VAL A 104 -1.42 0.96 -3.61
C VAL A 104 -2.14 1.50 -2.39
N ALA A 105 -2.61 2.73 -2.50
CA ALA A 105 -3.38 3.37 -1.45
C ALA A 105 -4.69 3.94 -2.01
N SER A 106 -5.67 4.12 -1.14
CA SER A 106 -6.91 4.80 -1.45
C SER A 106 -7.10 6.02 -0.54
N VAL A 107 -7.82 7.01 -1.04
CA VAL A 107 -8.25 8.18 -0.28
C VAL A 107 -9.63 8.63 -0.78
N HIS A 108 -10.42 9.27 0.08
CA HIS A 108 -11.73 9.78 -0.27
C HIS A 108 -11.78 11.30 -0.12
N LEU A 109 -12.26 12.01 -1.15
CA LEU A 109 -12.33 13.47 -1.17
C LEU A 109 -13.60 14.06 -0.52
N GLY A 110 -14.56 13.19 -0.19
CA GLY A 110 -15.74 13.54 0.62
C GLY A 110 -16.96 14.05 -0.16
N GLN A 111 -16.85 14.15 -1.49
CA GLN A 111 -17.93 14.58 -2.36
C GLN A 111 -17.75 14.03 -3.77
N GLU A 112 -18.82 14.09 -4.57
CA GLU A 112 -18.74 13.76 -5.99
C GLU A 112 -17.92 14.79 -6.78
N LEU A 113 -17.30 14.31 -7.86
CA LEU A 113 -16.43 15.11 -8.72
C LEU A 113 -16.89 15.04 -10.16
N ASP A 114 -16.93 16.19 -10.84
CA ASP A 114 -17.06 16.19 -12.30
C ASP A 114 -15.70 15.90 -12.96
N LEU A 115 -15.54 14.64 -13.37
CA LEU A 115 -14.32 14.16 -14.03
C LEU A 115 -14.07 14.85 -15.37
N ARG A 116 -15.11 15.34 -16.07
CA ARG A 116 -14.93 16.01 -17.37
C ARG A 116 -14.25 17.36 -17.19
N GLU A 117 -14.69 18.12 -16.19
CA GLU A 117 -14.12 19.42 -15.86
C GLU A 117 -12.64 19.29 -15.47
N ILE A 118 -12.32 18.32 -14.59
CA ILE A 118 -10.94 18.03 -14.20
C ILE A 118 -10.07 17.64 -15.40
N ALA A 119 -10.61 16.83 -16.33
CA ALA A 119 -9.87 16.38 -17.50
C ALA A 119 -9.53 17.53 -18.47
N ILE A 120 -10.44 18.49 -18.62
CA ILE A 120 -10.23 19.67 -19.48
C ILE A 120 -9.19 20.60 -18.87
N SER A 121 -9.23 20.80 -17.55
CA SER A 121 -8.33 21.72 -16.85
C SER A 121 -6.92 21.17 -16.64
N THR A 122 -6.77 19.84 -16.55
CA THR A 122 -5.51 19.20 -16.17
C THR A 122 -4.78 18.58 -17.36
N ARG A 123 -3.61 19.11 -17.72
CA ARG A 123 -2.82 18.66 -18.90
C ARG A 123 -2.40 17.17 -18.88
N ASN A 124 -2.19 16.60 -17.71
CA ASN A 124 -1.73 15.21 -17.54
C ASN A 124 -2.86 14.26 -17.08
N ALA A 125 -4.11 14.63 -17.37
CA ALA A 125 -5.29 13.83 -17.10
C ALA A 125 -5.80 13.17 -18.40
N GLU A 126 -6.05 11.87 -18.34
CA GLU A 126 -6.70 11.10 -19.39
C GLU A 126 -8.07 10.65 -18.89
N TYR A 127 -9.15 11.03 -19.58
CA TYR A 127 -10.50 10.59 -19.24
C TYR A 127 -11.25 10.10 -20.48
N ASN A 128 -11.67 8.83 -20.46
CA ASN A 128 -12.51 8.24 -21.49
C ASN A 128 -13.54 7.27 -20.86
N PRO A 129 -14.76 7.74 -20.58
CA PRO A 129 -15.78 6.93 -19.90
C PRO A 129 -16.21 5.70 -20.68
N LYS A 130 -16.06 5.67 -22.02
CA LYS A 130 -16.36 4.47 -22.82
C LYS A 130 -15.35 3.36 -22.59
N LYS A 131 -14.12 3.70 -22.21
CA LYS A 131 -13.03 2.75 -21.96
C LYS A 131 -12.93 2.39 -20.49
N PHE A 132 -13.01 3.38 -19.61
CA PHE A 132 -12.82 3.22 -18.18
C PHE A 132 -13.52 4.35 -17.41
N ASN A 133 -14.32 4.00 -16.40
CA ASN A 133 -15.13 4.94 -15.61
C ASN A 133 -14.32 5.67 -14.51
N ALA A 134 -13.09 6.06 -14.81
CA ALA A 134 -12.26 6.86 -13.93
C ALA A 134 -11.31 7.75 -14.74
N LEU A 135 -10.91 8.87 -14.15
CA LEU A 135 -9.88 9.75 -14.69
C LEU A 135 -8.51 9.27 -14.26
N VAL A 136 -7.58 9.14 -15.21
CA VAL A 136 -6.20 8.73 -14.95
C VAL A 136 -5.34 9.98 -14.90
N LEU A 137 -4.75 10.27 -13.74
CA LEU A 137 -3.86 11.41 -13.53
C LEU A 137 -2.44 10.92 -13.26
N ARG A 138 -1.47 11.36 -14.07
CA ARG A 138 -0.06 10.95 -13.91
C ARG A 138 0.78 12.11 -13.38
N MET A 139 1.57 11.81 -12.35
CA MET A 139 2.50 12.75 -11.73
C MET A 139 3.92 12.19 -11.71
N GLN A 140 4.91 13.07 -11.92
CA GLN A 140 6.32 12.68 -11.95
C GLN A 140 7.03 12.83 -10.60
N ASN A 141 6.58 13.78 -9.77
CA ASN A 141 7.14 14.03 -8.45
C ASN A 141 6.02 14.14 -7.40
N PRO A 142 5.87 13.17 -6.48
CA PRO A 142 6.44 11.83 -6.55
C PRO A 142 5.91 11.08 -7.79
N LYS A 143 6.66 10.08 -8.27
CA LYS A 143 6.24 9.27 -9.42
C LYS A 143 5.06 8.39 -8.99
N CYS A 144 3.87 8.76 -9.41
CA CYS A 144 2.65 8.01 -9.13
C CYS A 144 1.54 8.28 -10.15
N THR A 145 0.60 7.36 -10.24
CA THR A 145 -0.61 7.46 -11.04
C THR A 145 -1.81 7.38 -10.12
N GLY A 146 -2.71 8.34 -10.24
CA GLY A 146 -3.99 8.39 -9.56
C GLY A 146 -5.11 7.96 -10.50
N LEU A 147 -6.01 7.12 -10.01
CA LEU A 147 -7.29 6.78 -10.62
C LEU A 147 -8.36 7.47 -9.80
N ILE A 148 -8.99 8.49 -10.38
CA ILE A 148 -9.97 9.35 -9.72
C ILE A 148 -11.36 8.94 -10.21
N PHE A 149 -12.21 8.54 -9.28
CA PHE A 149 -13.58 8.12 -9.54
C PHE A 149 -14.54 9.28 -9.29
N ARG A 150 -15.70 9.24 -9.98
CA ARG A 150 -16.76 10.26 -9.81
C ARG A 150 -17.24 10.36 -8.36
N THR A 151 -17.19 9.25 -7.62
CA THR A 151 -17.56 9.19 -6.19
C THR A 151 -16.65 10.02 -5.27
N GLY A 152 -15.53 10.55 -5.78
CA GLY A 152 -14.52 11.25 -4.99
C GLY A 152 -13.46 10.31 -4.39
N ARG A 153 -13.55 8.99 -4.63
CA ARG A 153 -12.49 8.05 -4.31
C ARG A 153 -11.32 8.22 -5.27
N ILE A 154 -10.10 8.26 -4.74
CA ILE A 154 -8.86 8.23 -5.50
C ILE A 154 -8.09 6.97 -5.12
N ILE A 155 -7.67 6.19 -6.11
CA ILE A 155 -6.71 5.08 -5.94
C ILE A 155 -5.36 5.53 -6.48
N ILE A 156 -4.30 5.35 -5.72
CA ILE A 156 -2.96 5.85 -6.03
C ILE A 156 -2.01 4.66 -6.09
N THR A 157 -1.19 4.61 -7.13
CA THR A 157 -0.20 3.54 -7.33
C THR A 157 1.07 4.06 -8.00
N GLY A 158 2.14 3.27 -7.97
CA GLY A 158 3.42 3.54 -8.64
C GLY A 158 4.52 4.02 -7.70
N SER A 159 4.20 4.30 -6.44
CA SER A 159 5.15 4.72 -5.42
C SER A 159 5.76 3.52 -4.68
N LYS A 160 7.03 3.64 -4.27
CA LYS A 160 7.75 2.59 -3.53
C LYS A 160 7.72 2.80 -2.02
N THR A 161 7.44 4.03 -1.56
CA THR A 161 7.38 4.38 -0.14
C THR A 161 5.98 4.86 0.25
N ILE A 162 5.60 4.63 1.51
CA ILE A 162 4.31 5.06 2.05
C ILE A 162 4.24 6.59 2.07
N GLU A 163 5.35 7.24 2.37
CA GLU A 163 5.49 8.70 2.41
C GLU A 163 5.25 9.33 1.03
N ASP A 164 5.88 8.81 -0.02
CA ASP A 164 5.66 9.27 -1.39
C ASP A 164 4.22 9.04 -1.83
N THR A 165 3.63 7.90 -1.45
CA THR A 165 2.24 7.60 -1.78
C THR A 165 1.30 8.62 -1.13
N LYS A 166 1.53 8.95 0.15
CA LYS A 166 0.75 9.93 0.91
C LYS A 166 0.96 11.36 0.41
N LEU A 167 2.19 11.73 0.06
CA LEU A 167 2.51 13.00 -0.56
C LEU A 167 1.85 13.13 -1.93
N GLY A 168 1.88 12.06 -2.72
CA GLY A 168 1.23 11.95 -4.01
C GLY A 168 -0.27 12.18 -3.90
N ALA A 169 -0.91 11.51 -2.94
CA ALA A 169 -2.33 11.68 -2.61
C ALA A 169 -2.68 13.14 -2.32
N LYS A 170 -1.90 13.78 -1.42
CA LYS A 170 -2.12 15.17 -1.02
C LYS A 170 -1.95 16.14 -2.18
N ARG A 171 -0.96 15.92 -3.04
CA ARG A 171 -0.73 16.75 -4.24
C ARG A 171 -1.88 16.62 -5.23
N MET A 172 -2.34 15.40 -5.51
CA MET A 172 -3.50 15.18 -6.39
C MET A 172 -4.76 15.82 -5.83
N ALA A 173 -5.06 15.63 -4.54
CA ALA A 173 -6.20 16.27 -3.89
C ALA A 173 -6.13 17.80 -3.99
N LYS A 174 -4.95 18.40 -3.77
CA LYS A 174 -4.74 19.85 -3.89
C LYS A 174 -4.93 20.36 -5.32
N MET A 175 -4.49 19.59 -6.33
CA MET A 175 -4.71 19.92 -7.74
C MET A 175 -6.21 19.93 -8.05
N ILE A 176 -6.92 18.85 -7.73
CA ILE A 176 -8.36 18.74 -7.98
C ILE A 176 -9.12 19.87 -7.26
N ARG A 177 -8.72 20.19 -6.02
CA ARG A 177 -9.31 21.28 -5.23
C ARG A 177 -9.18 22.64 -5.93
N LYS A 178 -8.02 22.88 -6.55
CA LYS A 178 -7.75 24.13 -7.27
C LYS A 178 -8.60 24.23 -8.54
N GLU A 179 -8.75 23.13 -9.28
CA GLU A 179 -9.47 23.14 -10.55
C GLU A 179 -10.99 23.21 -10.38
N LEU A 180 -11.56 22.53 -9.39
CA LEU A 180 -13.01 22.55 -9.12
C LEU A 180 -13.47 23.71 -8.22
N GLY A 181 -12.53 24.41 -7.57
CA GLY A 181 -12.86 25.46 -6.59
C GLY A 181 -13.66 24.98 -5.37
N ALA A 182 -13.77 23.66 -5.15
CA ALA A 182 -14.59 23.07 -4.10
C ALA A 182 -13.79 22.75 -2.84
N ASP A 183 -14.45 22.73 -1.68
CA ASP A 183 -13.79 22.36 -0.42
C ASP A 183 -13.68 20.84 -0.25
N LEU A 184 -12.62 20.27 -0.81
CA LEU A 184 -12.35 18.83 -0.74
C LEU A 184 -11.71 18.43 0.59
N LYS A 185 -12.28 17.41 1.24
CA LYS A 185 -11.75 16.84 2.48
C LYS A 185 -10.79 15.70 2.18
N PHE A 186 -9.62 15.69 2.80
CA PHE A 186 -8.68 14.57 2.67
C PHE A 186 -8.98 13.52 3.74
N ASN A 187 -9.92 12.62 3.44
CA ASN A 187 -10.40 11.63 4.41
C ASN A 187 -9.98 10.20 4.04
N ASN A 188 -9.89 9.35 5.05
CA ASN A 188 -9.76 7.89 4.90
C ASN A 188 -8.58 7.46 4.02
N PHE A 189 -7.41 8.07 4.20
CA PHE A 189 -6.19 7.56 3.56
C PHE A 189 -5.87 6.17 4.11
N LYS A 190 -5.82 5.17 3.24
CA LYS A 190 -5.63 3.77 3.61
C LYS A 190 -4.70 3.07 2.62
N ILE A 191 -3.79 2.25 3.13
CA ILE A 191 -3.01 1.33 2.31
C ILE A 191 -3.89 0.12 1.96
N GLU A 192 -4.07 -0.13 0.67
CA GLU A 192 -4.90 -1.25 0.19
C GLU A 192 -4.03 -2.46 -0.15
N ASN A 193 -2.83 -2.23 -0.70
CA ASN A 193 -1.91 -3.31 -1.06
C ASN A 193 -0.45 -2.80 -1.08
N ILE A 194 0.48 -3.67 -0.70
CA ILE A 194 1.92 -3.50 -0.81
C ILE A 194 2.46 -4.71 -1.55
N ILE A 195 3.12 -4.46 -2.67
CA ILE A 195 3.74 -5.48 -3.50
C ILE A 195 5.23 -5.47 -3.21
N ALA A 196 5.75 -6.63 -2.84
CA ALA A 196 7.16 -6.83 -2.56
C ALA A 196 7.72 -8.00 -3.35
N THR A 197 9.04 -8.03 -3.53
CA THR A 197 9.74 -9.09 -4.25
C THR A 197 10.97 -9.51 -3.50
N PHE A 198 11.29 -10.80 -3.53
CA PHE A 198 12.56 -11.33 -3.03
C PHE A 198 13.04 -12.46 -3.94
N ASN A 199 14.32 -12.82 -3.84
CA ASN A 199 14.92 -13.91 -4.61
C ASN A 199 15.53 -14.96 -3.67
N CYS A 200 15.17 -16.23 -3.84
CA CYS A 200 15.77 -17.34 -3.09
C CYS A 200 17.25 -17.59 -3.44
N ASN A 201 17.75 -16.98 -4.51
CA ASN A 201 19.07 -17.13 -5.13
C ASN A 201 19.38 -18.57 -5.57
N VAL A 202 18.36 -19.42 -5.62
CA VAL A 202 18.43 -20.81 -6.05
C VAL A 202 17.20 -21.13 -6.90
N PRO A 203 17.34 -21.93 -7.97
CA PRO A 203 16.21 -22.40 -8.74
C PRO A 203 15.35 -23.38 -7.93
N ILE A 204 14.02 -23.30 -8.09
CA ILE A 204 13.05 -24.05 -7.29
C ILE A 204 12.37 -25.14 -8.14
N ARG A 205 12.21 -26.34 -7.59
CA ARG A 205 11.42 -27.44 -8.14
C ARG A 205 9.93 -27.23 -7.88
N LEU A 206 9.27 -26.42 -8.72
CA LEU A 206 7.86 -26.06 -8.56
C LEU A 206 6.91 -27.26 -8.70
N GLU A 207 7.27 -28.27 -9.50
CA GLU A 207 6.45 -29.45 -9.74
C GLU A 207 6.23 -30.23 -8.44
N VAL A 208 7.31 -30.52 -7.71
CA VAL A 208 7.27 -31.23 -6.42
C VAL A 208 6.59 -30.36 -5.37
N PHE A 209 6.97 -29.08 -5.29
CA PHE A 209 6.38 -28.14 -4.33
C PHE A 209 4.85 -28.01 -4.52
N SER A 210 4.36 -27.96 -5.77
CA SER A 210 2.92 -27.88 -6.03
C SER A 210 2.17 -29.14 -5.64
N GLN A 211 2.79 -30.31 -5.83
CA GLN A 211 2.18 -31.59 -5.44
C GLN A 211 2.04 -31.70 -3.92
N GLU A 212 3.08 -31.32 -3.17
CA GLU A 212 3.06 -31.36 -1.71
C GLU A 212 2.15 -30.29 -1.10
N HIS A 213 2.04 -29.11 -1.74
CA HIS A 213 1.19 -28.00 -1.29
C HIS A 213 -0.05 -27.80 -2.16
N LYS A 214 -0.71 -28.88 -2.58
CA LYS A 214 -1.81 -28.83 -3.58
C LYS A 214 -3.01 -27.98 -3.15
N GLU A 215 -3.31 -27.90 -1.86
CA GLU A 215 -4.45 -27.12 -1.36
C GLU A 215 -4.24 -25.60 -1.43
N LEU A 216 -2.98 -25.16 -1.40
CA LEU A 216 -2.60 -23.74 -1.36
C LEU A 216 -1.96 -23.25 -2.66
N SER A 217 -1.53 -24.18 -3.52
CA SER A 217 -0.84 -23.88 -4.77
C SER A 217 -1.69 -24.15 -6.00
N ASN A 218 -1.52 -23.31 -7.01
CA ASN A 218 -2.02 -23.53 -8.36
C ASN A 218 -0.86 -23.33 -9.33
N TYR A 219 -0.45 -24.40 -10.01
CA TYR A 219 0.67 -24.40 -10.96
C TYR A 219 0.25 -25.08 -12.25
N GLU A 220 0.06 -24.26 -13.27
CA GLU A 220 -0.37 -24.67 -14.60
C GLU A 220 0.59 -24.03 -15.63
N PRO A 221 1.79 -24.61 -15.84
CA PRO A 221 2.87 -23.98 -16.60
C PRO A 221 2.53 -23.68 -18.06
N GLU A 222 1.54 -24.36 -18.63
CA GLU A 222 1.02 -24.08 -19.98
C GLU A 222 0.24 -22.76 -20.05
N PHE A 223 -0.34 -22.31 -18.95
CA PHE A 223 -1.13 -21.06 -18.87
C PHE A 223 -0.35 -19.91 -18.22
N PHE A 224 0.46 -20.21 -17.19
CA PHE A 224 1.26 -19.21 -16.49
C PHE A 224 2.57 -19.82 -15.98
N ALA A 225 3.69 -19.14 -16.25
CA ALA A 225 5.04 -19.65 -15.96
C ALA A 225 5.41 -19.69 -14.47
N GLY A 226 4.64 -19.01 -13.60
CA GLY A 226 4.84 -19.02 -12.15
C GLY A 226 3.80 -19.89 -11.44
N LEU A 227 4.14 -20.34 -10.24
CA LEU A 227 3.21 -20.98 -9.32
C LEU A 227 2.52 -19.91 -8.48
N VAL A 228 1.19 -19.97 -8.39
CA VAL A 228 0.40 -19.09 -7.54
C VAL A 228 0.17 -19.80 -6.20
N TYR A 229 0.68 -19.23 -5.11
CA TYR A 229 0.54 -19.79 -3.76
C TYR A 229 -0.24 -18.85 -2.86
N ARG A 230 -1.30 -19.34 -2.22
CA ARG A 230 -2.12 -18.57 -1.27
C ARG A 230 -1.65 -18.85 0.15
N CYS A 231 -1.03 -17.85 0.77
CA CYS A 231 -0.54 -17.90 2.14
C CYS A 231 -1.51 -17.16 3.06
N ARG A 232 -2.17 -17.89 3.96
CA ARG A 232 -2.98 -17.29 5.03
C ARG A 232 -2.08 -16.65 6.08
N ILE A 233 -2.27 -15.37 6.36
CA ILE A 233 -1.54 -14.64 7.40
C ILE A 233 -2.38 -14.59 8.68
N SER A 234 -3.67 -14.33 8.53
CA SER A 234 -4.66 -14.31 9.60
C SER A 234 -6.03 -14.71 9.06
N GLU A 235 -7.06 -14.80 9.91
CA GLU A 235 -8.44 -15.12 9.49
C GLU A 235 -9.02 -14.12 8.48
N SER A 236 -8.50 -12.90 8.42
CA SER A 236 -8.98 -11.82 7.54
C SER A 236 -7.93 -11.29 6.57
N SER A 237 -6.74 -11.91 6.50
CA SER A 237 -5.62 -11.47 5.67
C SER A 237 -4.95 -12.65 4.99
N GLU A 238 -4.95 -12.62 3.66
CA GLU A 238 -4.28 -13.60 2.81
C GLU A 238 -3.29 -12.88 1.89
N ALA A 239 -2.08 -13.42 1.78
CA ALA A 239 -1.11 -13.02 0.78
C ALA A 239 -1.10 -14.02 -0.38
N VAL A 240 -0.89 -13.50 -1.59
CA VAL A 240 -0.67 -14.30 -2.77
C VAL A 240 0.79 -14.17 -3.17
N LEU A 241 1.45 -15.31 -3.34
CA LEU A 241 2.82 -15.39 -3.81
C LEU A 241 2.83 -15.90 -5.25
N LEU A 242 3.62 -15.25 -6.10
CA LEU A 242 3.94 -15.73 -7.43
C LEU A 242 5.38 -16.22 -7.40
N ILE A 243 5.58 -17.53 -7.50
CA ILE A 243 6.87 -18.20 -7.32
C ILE A 243 7.34 -18.68 -8.69
N PHE A 244 8.53 -18.26 -9.11
CA PHE A 244 9.09 -18.63 -10.40
C PHE A 244 10.18 -19.69 -10.25
N VAL A 245 10.37 -20.52 -11.28
CA VAL A 245 11.42 -21.56 -11.32
C VAL A 245 12.82 -20.98 -11.05
N SER A 246 13.05 -19.70 -11.39
CA SER A 246 14.31 -19.02 -11.14
C SER A 246 14.59 -18.69 -9.67
N GLY A 247 13.64 -18.94 -8.76
CA GLY A 247 13.73 -18.52 -7.36
C GLY A 247 13.28 -17.08 -7.09
N ASN A 248 12.83 -16.35 -8.13
CA ASN A 248 12.18 -15.05 -7.92
C ASN A 248 10.79 -15.27 -7.33
N VAL A 249 10.44 -14.46 -6.34
CA VAL A 249 9.14 -14.50 -5.68
C VAL A 249 8.55 -13.10 -5.60
N ILE A 250 7.29 -12.97 -6.00
CA ILE A 250 6.48 -11.76 -5.85
C ILE A 250 5.46 -12.01 -4.74
N ILE A 251 5.37 -11.10 -3.78
CA ILE A 251 4.38 -11.09 -2.70
C ILE A 251 3.39 -9.96 -3.00
N THR A 252 2.08 -10.27 -2.98
CA THR A 252 0.98 -9.31 -3.09
C THR A 252 -0.13 -9.65 -2.10
N GLY A 253 -1.05 -8.71 -1.85
CA GLY A 253 -2.18 -8.88 -0.92
C GLY A 253 -1.90 -8.39 0.49
N CYS A 254 -0.64 -8.06 0.82
CA CYS A 254 -0.27 -7.51 2.11
C CYS A 254 -0.66 -6.02 2.23
N LYS A 255 -1.14 -5.60 3.40
CA LYS A 255 -1.47 -4.22 3.75
C LYS A 255 -0.40 -3.56 4.61
N SER A 256 0.51 -4.34 5.20
CA SER A 256 1.60 -3.82 6.04
C SER A 256 2.96 -4.45 5.73
N ALA A 257 4.03 -3.74 6.07
CA ALA A 257 5.39 -4.26 5.98
C ALA A 257 5.63 -5.47 6.90
N HIS A 258 4.93 -5.53 8.04
CA HIS A 258 5.00 -6.66 8.97
C HIS A 258 4.46 -7.94 8.34
N GLU A 259 3.35 -7.88 7.62
CA GLU A 259 2.80 -9.02 6.88
C GLU A 259 3.76 -9.54 5.82
N ILE A 260 4.42 -8.64 5.07
CA ILE A 260 5.45 -9.02 4.09
C ILE A 260 6.60 -9.75 4.77
N GLN A 261 7.10 -9.23 5.89
CA GLN A 261 8.17 -9.87 6.64
C GLN A 261 7.76 -11.23 7.21
N TYR A 262 6.52 -11.35 7.69
CA TYR A 262 5.97 -12.61 8.17
C TYR A 262 5.94 -13.65 7.05
N VAL A 263 5.32 -13.31 5.90
CA VAL A 263 5.26 -14.18 4.73
C VAL A 263 6.65 -14.59 4.27
N PHE A 264 7.60 -13.65 4.21
CA PHE A 264 8.97 -13.93 3.84
C PHE A 264 9.65 -14.91 4.82
N LYS A 265 9.57 -14.66 6.13
CA LYS A 265 10.17 -15.53 7.16
C LYS A 265 9.58 -16.94 7.16
N THR A 266 8.29 -17.07 6.85
CA THR A 266 7.61 -18.37 6.77
C THR A 266 7.96 -19.11 5.47
N MET A 267 7.90 -18.43 4.33
CA MET A 267 8.00 -19.09 3.02
C MET A 267 9.45 -19.31 2.57
N TYR A 268 10.38 -18.43 2.92
CA TYR A 268 11.78 -18.56 2.51
C TYR A 268 12.39 -19.93 2.90
N PRO A 269 12.34 -20.40 4.17
CA PRO A 269 12.93 -21.68 4.53
C PRO A 269 12.23 -22.88 3.88
N ILE A 270 10.92 -22.79 3.64
CA ILE A 270 10.15 -23.83 2.94
C ILE A 270 10.68 -23.94 1.51
N LEU A 271 10.76 -22.82 0.78
CA LEU A 271 11.23 -22.81 -0.61
C LEU A 271 12.68 -23.30 -0.76
N GLN A 272 13.54 -23.01 0.21
CA GLN A 272 14.93 -23.50 0.22
C GLN A 272 15.03 -25.04 0.23
N GLN A 273 14.02 -25.75 0.77
CA GLN A 273 14.01 -27.23 0.76
C GLN A 273 13.80 -27.81 -0.65
N TYR A 274 13.23 -27.01 -1.57
CA TYR A 274 12.93 -27.41 -2.95
C TYR A 274 13.93 -26.86 -3.96
N GLN A 275 15.12 -26.44 -3.52
CA GLN A 275 16.20 -26.03 -4.42
C GLN A 275 16.61 -27.18 -5.36
N LYS A 276 16.84 -26.89 -6.64
CA LYS A 276 17.36 -27.88 -7.60
C LYS A 276 18.79 -28.29 -7.29
#